data_AF-A0A1G0I2N9-F1
#
_entry.id   AF-A0A1G0I2N9-F1
#
_cell.length_a   1.000
_cell.length_b   1.000
_cell.length_c   1.000
_cell.angle_alpha   90.00
_cell.angle_beta   90.00
_cell.angle_gamma   90.00
#
_symmetry.space_group_name_H-M   'P 1'
#
loop_
_entity.id
_entity.type
_entity.pdbx_description
1 polymer ?
#
loop_
_entity_poly.entity_id
_entity_poly.type
_entity_poly.pdbx_seq_one_letter_code
_entity_poly.pdbx_strand_id
1 'polypeptide(L)'
;MNQNATMTADTTITLKQVVKDTLCNYFSNIGEDQPIDFYTILLEEIEKPLLEVLINHTHYNQVKMAHILGMSRGTLRKKLKQYGMLD
;
A
#
# COMPACT_ATOMS: atom_id res chain seq x y z
N MET A 1 -43.59 25.44 -2.16
CA MET A 1 -42.16 25.19 -1.88
C MET A 1 -42.02 23.82 -1.26
N ASN A 2 -41.37 22.86 -1.93
CA ASN A 2 -40.71 21.77 -1.23
C ASN A 2 -39.43 21.43 -2.00
N GLN A 3 -38.34 22.04 -1.56
CA GLN A 3 -37.00 21.66 -1.96
C GLN A 3 -36.53 20.63 -0.94
N ASN A 4 -36.12 19.46 -1.39
CA ASN A 4 -35.03 18.67 -0.81
C ASN A 4 -34.67 17.57 -1.81
N ALA A 5 -33.95 18.01 -2.84
CA ALA A 5 -33.04 17.14 -3.57
C ALA A 5 -31.78 16.98 -2.71
N THR A 6 -31.46 15.76 -2.32
CA THR A 6 -30.06 15.37 -2.07
C THR A 6 -29.93 13.86 -2.28
N MET A 7 -29.77 13.49 -3.55
CA MET A 7 -29.17 12.21 -3.93
C MET A 7 -27.70 12.25 -3.49
N THR A 8 -27.35 11.50 -2.46
CA THR A 8 -25.95 11.29 -2.05
C THR A 8 -25.29 10.40 -3.09
N ALA A 9 -24.39 10.96 -3.89
CA ALA A 9 -23.58 10.21 -4.84
C ALA A 9 -22.60 9.31 -4.06
N ASP A 10 -22.85 8.01 -4.09
CA ASP A 10 -22.04 6.94 -3.51
C ASP A 10 -20.68 6.91 -4.23
N THR A 11 -19.72 7.70 -3.75
CA THR A 11 -18.42 7.85 -4.42
C THR A 11 -17.46 6.83 -3.83
N THR A 12 -17.39 5.65 -4.44
CA THR A 12 -16.43 4.61 -4.05
C THR A 12 -14.99 5.13 -4.16
N ILE A 13 -14.36 5.42 -3.02
CA ILE A 13 -12.96 5.84 -2.98
C ILE A 13 -12.08 4.67 -3.42
N THR A 14 -11.24 4.89 -4.44
CA THR A 14 -10.32 3.87 -4.94
C THR A 14 -8.97 3.95 -4.22
N LEU A 15 -8.25 2.82 -4.11
CA LEU A 15 -6.88 2.79 -3.57
C LEU A 15 -5.96 3.75 -4.35
N LYS A 16 -6.13 3.85 -5.67
CA LYS A 16 -5.40 4.80 -6.51
C LYS A 16 -5.61 6.25 -6.06
N GLN A 17 -6.83 6.62 -5.71
CA GLN A 17 -7.16 7.96 -5.23
C GLN A 17 -6.51 8.21 -3.86
N VAL A 18 -6.63 7.26 -2.93
CA VAL A 18 -5.99 7.36 -1.60
C VAL A 18 -4.48 7.54 -1.71
N VAL A 19 -3.82 6.75 -2.56
CA VAL A 19 -2.36 6.86 -2.78
C VAL A 19 -2.01 8.23 -3.35
N LYS A 20 -2.75 8.71 -4.36
CA LYS A 20 -2.51 10.04 -4.95
C LYS A 20 -2.63 11.14 -3.91
N ASP A 21 -3.70 11.14 -3.13
CA ASP A 21 -3.97 12.19 -2.15
C ASP A 21 -2.93 12.18 -1.02
N THR A 22 -2.51 10.99 -0.58
CA THR A 22 -1.45 10.80 0.42
C THR A 22 -0.12 11.37 -0.08
N LEU A 23 0.26 11.09 -1.33
CA LEU A 23 1.49 11.61 -1.92
C LEU A 23 1.42 13.13 -2.10
N CYS A 24 0.30 13.68 -2.57
CA CYS A 24 0.11 15.13 -2.69
C CYS A 24 0.27 15.83 -1.33
N ASN A 25 -0.32 15.26 -0.27
CA ASN A 25 -0.16 15.79 1.07
C ASN A 25 1.29 15.69 1.56
N TYR A 26 1.95 14.54 1.35
CA TYR A 26 3.36 14.36 1.70
C TYR A 26 4.24 15.44 1.04
N PHE A 27 4.13 15.62 -0.28
CA PHE A 27 4.94 16.60 -1.01
C PHE A 27 4.62 18.06 -0.66
N SER A 28 3.41 18.34 -0.19
CA SER A 28 3.03 19.68 0.28
C SER A 28 3.68 20.03 1.63
N ASN A 29 4.12 19.02 2.40
CA ASN A 29 4.66 19.18 3.75
C ASN A 29 6.20 19.12 3.83
N ILE A 30 6.88 18.62 2.79
CA ILE A 30 8.35 18.43 2.81
C ILE A 30 9.18 19.67 2.44
N GLY A 31 8.56 20.84 2.24
CA GLY A 31 9.29 22.09 2.01
C GLY A 31 10.15 22.08 0.74
N GLU A 32 11.32 22.73 0.78
CA GLU A 32 12.24 22.82 -0.37
C GLU A 32 13.15 21.59 -0.54
N ASP A 33 13.31 20.78 0.51
CA ASP A 33 14.19 19.60 0.48
C ASP A 33 13.47 18.42 -0.20
N GLN A 34 13.86 18.16 -1.45
CA GLN A 34 13.34 17.03 -2.21
C GLN A 34 14.00 15.71 -1.75
N PRO A 35 13.22 14.64 -1.51
CA PRO A 35 13.76 13.35 -1.12
C PRO A 35 14.56 12.73 -2.28
N ILE A 36 15.79 12.32 -1.99
CA ILE A 36 16.64 11.55 -2.89
C ILE A 36 16.21 10.08 -2.83
N ASP A 37 16.19 9.39 -3.97
CA ASP A 37 15.79 7.98 -4.08
C ASP A 37 14.39 7.67 -3.53
N PHE A 38 13.47 8.64 -3.60
CA PHE A 38 12.11 8.53 -3.07
C PHE A 38 11.33 7.32 -3.59
N TYR A 39 11.59 6.89 -4.83
CA TYR A 39 10.94 5.69 -5.37
C TYR A 39 11.25 4.44 -4.54
N THR A 40 12.50 4.27 -4.10
CA THR A 40 12.92 3.15 -3.27
C THR A 40 12.29 3.25 -1.89
N ILE A 41 12.35 4.44 -1.27
CA ILE A 41 11.73 4.70 0.04
C ILE A 41 10.23 4.37 -0.01
N LEU A 42 9.53 4.88 -1.02
CA LEU A 42 8.10 4.65 -1.18
C LEU A 42 7.78 3.16 -1.40
N LEU A 43 8.60 2.46 -2.18
CA LEU A 43 8.41 1.03 -2.41
C LEU A 43 8.54 0.25 -1.09
N GLU A 44 9.54 0.56 -0.26
CA GLU A 44 9.72 -0.07 1.06
C GLU A 44 8.55 0.25 2.01
N GLU A 45 8.13 1.51 2.06
CA GLU A 45 7.01 1.98 2.89
C GLU A 45 5.66 1.36 2.50
N ILE A 46 5.50 0.91 1.25
CA ILE A 46 4.27 0.23 0.80
C ILE A 46 4.41 -1.30 0.90
N GLU A 47 5.54 -1.85 0.51
CA GLU A 47 5.73 -3.30 0.47
C GLU A 47 5.76 -3.93 1.86
N LYS A 48 6.43 -3.28 2.83
CA LYS A 48 6.51 -3.80 4.20
C LYS A 48 5.13 -3.96 4.85
N PRO A 49 4.26 -2.93 4.95
CA PRO A 49 2.94 -3.08 5.55
C PRO A 49 2.04 -4.03 4.75
N LEU A 50 2.17 -4.08 3.42
CA LEU A 50 1.45 -5.06 2.61
C LEU A 50 1.79 -6.50 3.04
N LEU A 51 3.07 -6.79 3.27
CA LEU A 51 3.52 -8.11 3.70
C LEU A 51 3.06 -8.41 5.13
N GLU A 52 3.11 -7.46 6.06
CA GLU A 52 2.61 -7.60 7.44
C GLU A 52 1.12 -7.95 7.47
N VAL A 53 0.31 -7.23 6.68
CA VAL A 53 -1.13 -7.51 6.56
C VAL A 53 -1.37 -8.92 6.00
N LEU A 54 -0.61 -9.32 4.98
CA LEU A 54 -0.79 -10.64 4.35
C LEU A 54 -0.30 -11.79 5.22
N ILE A 55 0.74 -11.60 6.01
CA ILE A 55 1.19 -12.58 7.01
C ILE A 55 0.03 -12.92 7.95
N ASN A 56 -0.61 -11.88 8.49
CA ASN A 56 -1.75 -12.04 9.39
C ASN A 56 -2.96 -12.64 8.68
N HIS A 57 -3.29 -12.14 7.49
CA HIS A 57 -4.45 -12.60 6.70
C HIS A 57 -4.32 -14.06 6.23
N THR A 58 -3.10 -14.54 6.02
CA THR A 58 -2.83 -15.90 5.53
C THR A 58 -2.34 -16.85 6.61
N HIS A 59 -2.22 -16.39 7.86
CA HIS A 59 -1.61 -17.14 8.96
C HIS A 59 -0.24 -17.71 8.57
N TYR A 60 0.64 -16.88 8.02
CA TYR A 60 1.97 -17.23 7.54
C TYR A 60 2.02 -18.29 6.41
N ASN A 61 0.90 -18.61 5.74
CA ASN A 61 0.91 -19.53 4.61
C ASN A 61 1.54 -18.87 3.36
N GLN A 62 2.85 -19.07 3.19
CA GLN A 62 3.62 -18.49 2.09
C GLN A 62 3.13 -18.87 0.70
N VAL A 63 2.53 -20.05 0.52
CA VAL A 63 1.96 -20.45 -0.79
C VAL A 63 0.74 -19.59 -1.10
N LYS A 64 -0.15 -19.41 -0.12
CA LYS A 64 -1.33 -18.55 -0.26
C LYS A 64 -0.94 -17.09 -0.47
N MET A 65 0.03 -16.57 0.29
CA MET A 65 0.55 -15.21 0.11
C MET A 65 1.12 -14.99 -1.30
N ALA A 66 1.97 -15.90 -1.77
CA ALA A 66 2.58 -15.81 -3.09
C ALA A 66 1.52 -15.81 -4.20
N HIS A 67 0.45 -16.59 -4.04
CA HIS A 67 -0.69 -16.60 -4.94
C HIS A 67 -1.46 -15.26 -4.92
N ILE A 68 -1.79 -14.73 -3.73
CA ILE A 68 -2.48 -13.43 -3.58
C ILE A 68 -1.65 -12.30 -4.21
N LEU A 69 -0.34 -12.32 -3.99
CA LEU A 69 0.60 -11.32 -4.50
C LEU A 69 0.95 -11.51 -5.99
N GLY A 70 0.55 -12.62 -6.60
CA GLY A 70 0.89 -12.92 -7.99
C GLY A 70 2.40 -13.08 -8.25
N MET A 71 3.17 -13.52 -7.26
CA MET A 71 4.63 -13.64 -7.37
C MET A 71 5.13 -15.06 -7.05
N SER A 72 6.35 -15.37 -7.50
CA SER A 72 6.95 -16.67 -7.16
C SER A 72 7.24 -16.78 -5.66
N ARG A 73 7.19 -18.00 -5.11
CA ARG A 73 7.58 -18.26 -3.71
C ARG A 73 9.02 -17.83 -3.41
N GLY A 74 9.93 -17.96 -4.38
CA GLY A 74 11.32 -17.53 -4.23
C GLY A 74 11.43 -16.01 -4.09
N THR A 75 10.65 -15.26 -4.88
CA THR A 75 10.56 -13.79 -4.78
C THR A 75 9.98 -13.37 -3.43
N LEU A 76 8.88 -14.00 -3.01
CA LEU A 76 8.27 -13.72 -1.70
C LEU A 76 9.26 -13.97 -0.55
N ARG A 77 9.97 -15.12 -0.55
CA ARG A 77 10.94 -15.45 0.50
C ARG A 77 12.08 -14.42 0.55
N LYS A 78 12.56 -13.93 -0.60
CA LYS A 78 13.57 -12.86 -0.65
C LYS A 78 13.06 -11.56 -0.02
N LYS A 79 11.82 -11.16 -0.34
CA LYS A 79 11.20 -9.95 0.25
C LYS A 79 10.98 -10.09 1.76
N LEU A 80 10.46 -11.23 2.22
CA LEU A 80 10.29 -11.49 3.65
C LEU A 80 11.63 -11.44 4.41
N LYS A 81 12.71 -11.97 3.84
CA LYS A 81 14.06 -11.83 4.38
C LYS A 81 14.55 -10.38 4.40
N GLN A 82 14.35 -9.64 3.30
CA GLN A 82 14.75 -8.23 3.19
C GLN A 82 14.13 -7.38 4.30
N TYR A 83 12.87 -7.64 4.66
CA TYR A 83 12.17 -6.90 5.71
C TYR A 83 12.25 -7.53 7.11
N GLY A 84 13.10 -8.55 7.32
CA GLY A 84 13.30 -9.18 8.64
C GLY A 84 12.08 -9.99 9.14
N MET A 85 11.24 -10.48 8.23
CA MET A 85 10.02 -11.24 8.54
C MET A 85 10.21 -12.76 8.41
N LEU A 86 11.40 -13.21 8.00
CA LEU A 86 11.71 -14.60 7.75
C LEU A 86 13.23 -14.84 7.75
N ASP A 87 13.67 -15.82 8.55
CA ASP A 87 15.06 -16.26 8.62
C ASP A 87 15.44 -17.30 7.52
#